data_AF-A0A6V7QZS1-F1
#
_entry.id   AF-A0A6V7QZS1-F1
#
_cell.length_a   1.000
_cell.length_b   1.000
_cell.length_c   1.000
_cell.angle_alpha   90.00
_cell.angle_beta   90.00
_cell.angle_gamma   90.00
#
_symmetry.space_group_name_H-M   'P 1'
#
loop_
_entity.id
_entity.type
_entity.pdbx_description
1 polymer ?
#
loop_
_entity_poly.entity_id
_entity_poly.type
_entity_poly.pdbx_seq_one_letter_code
_entity_poly.pdbx_strand_id
1 'polypeptide(L)'
;MFKFDRDTKPYHLTNLVFYLFTLVVLCAIYYFGFLPPLLDAVDEGFFTNFGLRELGGSLFFLILVIVPLALIAGIIYHTKGFLNPETKAHVR
;
A
#
# COMPACT_ATOMS: atom_id res chain seq x y z
N MET A 1 -16.53 -0.51 7.60
CA MET A 1 -15.61 -1.35 8.41
C MET A 1 -16.45 -2.13 9.39
N PHE A 2 -16.54 -3.44 9.23
CA PHE A 2 -17.15 -4.31 10.24
C PHE A 2 -16.39 -4.09 11.56
N LYS A 3 -17.12 -3.74 12.63
CA LYS A 3 -16.55 -3.39 13.93
C LYS A 3 -16.22 -4.67 14.69
N PHE A 4 -15.23 -5.42 14.18
CA PHE A 4 -14.66 -6.55 14.91
C PHE A 4 -13.67 -6.04 15.95
N ASP A 5 -13.65 -6.64 17.14
CA ASP A 5 -12.64 -6.33 18.13
C ASP A 5 -11.25 -6.67 17.59
N ARG A 6 -10.27 -5.80 17.90
CA ARG A 6 -8.92 -5.86 17.33
C ARG A 6 -8.19 -7.17 17.61
N ASP A 7 -8.59 -7.90 18.65
CA ASP A 7 -7.90 -9.11 19.11
C ASP A 7 -8.54 -10.40 18.56
N THR A 8 -9.30 -10.28 17.47
CA THR A 8 -10.10 -11.39 16.93
C THR A 8 -9.64 -11.82 15.55
N LYS A 9 -9.77 -13.11 15.24
CA LYS A 9 -9.46 -13.65 13.91
C LYS A 9 -10.28 -12.98 12.79
N PRO A 10 -11.59 -12.70 12.95
CA PRO A 10 -12.37 -11.95 11.96
C PRO A 10 -11.82 -10.54 11.69
N TYR A 11 -11.32 -9.84 12.72
CA TYR A 11 -10.65 -8.54 12.53
C TYR A 11 -9.41 -8.67 11.66
N HIS A 12 -8.52 -9.61 11.98
CA HIS A 12 -7.30 -9.80 11.19
C HIS A 12 -7.60 -10.27 9.76
N LEU A 13 -8.54 -11.20 9.57
CA LEU A 13 -8.89 -11.71 8.24
C LEU A 13 -9.52 -10.63 7.35
N THR A 14 -10.51 -9.89 7.87
CA THR A 14 -11.21 -8.86 7.09
C THR A 14 -10.25 -7.75 6.67
N ASN A 15 -9.37 -7.32 7.58
CA ASN A 15 -8.36 -6.32 7.26
C ASN A 15 -7.30 -6.89 6.31
N LEU A 16 -6.85 -8.14 6.49
CA LEU A 16 -5.89 -8.77 5.58
C LEU A 16 -6.41 -8.77 4.14
N VAL A 17 -7.67 -9.16 3.92
CA VAL A 17 -8.31 -9.12 2.60
C VAL A 17 -8.35 -7.69 2.05
N PHE A 18 -8.71 -6.71 2.89
CA PHE A 18 -8.73 -5.31 2.49
C PHE A 18 -7.34 -4.80 2.07
N TYR A 19 -6.30 -5.08 2.85
CA TYR A 19 -4.94 -4.66 2.55
C TYR A 19 -4.40 -5.32 1.28
N LEU A 20 -4.66 -6.63 1.09
CA LEU A 20 -4.30 -7.34 -0.14
C LEU A 20 -5.00 -6.77 -1.37
N PHE A 21 -6.32 -6.57 -1.28
CA PHE A 21 -7.09 -5.98 -2.37
C PHE A 21 -6.59 -4.58 -2.71
N THR A 22 -6.35 -3.74 -1.69
CA THR A 22 -5.83 -2.39 -1.87
C THR A 22 -4.45 -2.41 -2.52
N LEU A 23 -3.57 -3.33 -2.13
CA LEU A 23 -2.25 -3.49 -2.75
C LEU A 23 -2.36 -3.86 -4.24
N VAL A 24 -3.25 -4.79 -4.59
CA VAL A 24 -3.49 -5.16 -5.99
C VAL A 24 -4.00 -3.98 -6.81
N VAL A 25 -4.97 -3.23 -6.29
CA VAL A 25 -5.49 -2.03 -6.95
C VAL A 25 -4.38 -0.98 -7.10
N LEU A 26 -3.55 -0.79 -6.07
CA LEU A 26 -2.42 0.14 -6.13
C LEU A 26 -1.40 -0.27 -7.19
N CYS A 27 -1.06 -1.57 -7.27
CA CYS A 27 -0.17 -2.09 -8.32
C CYS A 27 -0.75 -1.84 -9.72
N ALA A 28 -2.07 -2.00 -9.90
CA ALA A 28 -2.72 -1.69 -11.18
C ALA A 28 -2.63 -0.19 -11.50
N ILE A 29 -2.89 0.68 -10.52
CA ILE A 29 -2.72 2.14 -10.69
C ILE A 29 -1.27 2.47 -11.08
N TYR A 30 -0.28 1.79 -10.49
CA TYR A 30 1.13 2.05 -10.82
C TYR A 30 1.45 1.61 -12.23
N TYR A 31 1.05 0.41 -12.59
CA TYR A 31 1.33 -0.16 -13.89
C TYR A 31 0.66 0.64 -15.02
N PHE A 32 -0.59 1.05 -14.86
CA PHE A 32 -1.34 1.73 -15.92
C PHE A 32 -1.22 3.26 -15.87
N GLY A 33 -1.12 3.86 -14.68
CA GLY A 33 -1.11 5.32 -14.51
C GLY A 33 0.27 5.95 -14.38
N PHE A 34 1.24 5.23 -13.81
CA PHE A 34 2.54 5.81 -13.45
C PHE A 34 3.73 5.21 -14.18
N LEU A 35 3.66 3.96 -14.63
CA LEU A 35 4.77 3.30 -15.32
C LEU A 35 5.16 4.02 -16.64
N PRO A 36 4.22 4.43 -17.52
CA PRO A 36 4.62 5.12 -18.75
C PRO A 36 5.34 6.46 -18.48
N PRO A 37 4.78 7.39 -17.66
CA PRO A 37 5.48 8.63 -17.32
C PRO A 37 6.81 8.39 -16.60
N LEU A 38 6.91 7.32 -15.79
CA LEU A 38 8.15 6.94 -15.13
C LEU A 38 9.22 6.56 -16.13
N LEU A 39 8.89 5.72 -17.12
CA LEU A 39 9.82 5.29 -18.16
C LEU A 39 10.30 6.48 -19.00
N ASP A 40 9.39 7.40 -19.33
CA ASP A 40 9.73 8.65 -20.06
C ASP A 40 10.62 9.58 -19.22
N ALA A 41 10.50 9.56 -17.89
CA ALA A 41 11.27 10.41 -16.96
C ALA A 41 12.69 9.87 -16.65
N VAL A 42 13.02 8.63 -17.02
CA VAL A 42 14.38 8.08 -16.85
C VAL A 42 15.34 8.59 -17.94
N ASP A 43 14.84 9.22 -19.01
CA ASP A 43 15.67 9.84 -20.03
C ASP A 43 16.36 11.13 -19.54
N GLU A 44 17.60 11.36 -20.01
CA GLU A 44 18.52 12.42 -19.56
C GLU A 44 17.94 13.85 -19.61
N GLY A 45 16.85 14.06 -20.37
CA GLY A 45 16.12 15.33 -20.48
C GLY A 45 15.27 15.72 -19.26
N PHE A 46 14.92 14.78 -18.38
CA PHE A 46 14.04 15.04 -17.24
C PHE A 46 14.76 15.80 -16.12
N PHE A 47 15.99 15.40 -15.79
CA PHE A 47 16.79 16.05 -14.74
C PHE A 47 17.34 17.41 -15.16
N THR A 48 17.51 17.65 -16.46
CA THR A 48 17.95 18.94 -17.02
C THR A 48 16.86 20.01 -17.00
N ASN A 49 15.58 19.63 -16.96
CA ASN A 49 14.42 20.53 -16.89
C ASN A 49 13.73 20.53 -15.51
N PHE A 50 14.40 20.01 -14.48
CA PHE A 50 13.82 19.80 -13.16
C PHE A 50 13.54 21.13 -12.45
N GLY A 51 12.26 21.54 -12.38
CA GLY A 51 11.79 22.78 -11.75
C GLY A 51 10.82 22.55 -10.58
N LEU A 52 10.11 23.60 -10.17
CA LEU A 52 9.16 23.56 -9.02
C LEU A 52 7.97 22.62 -9.25
N ARG A 53 7.56 22.42 -10.50
CA ARG A 53 6.46 21.51 -10.87
C ARG A 53 6.91 20.04 -10.74
N GLU A 54 8.15 19.78 -11.15
CA GLU A 54 8.81 18.49 -11.07
C GLU A 54 9.17 18.14 -9.61
N LEU A 55 9.46 19.15 -8.78
CA LEU A 55 9.63 19.00 -7.33
C LEU A 55 8.34 18.56 -6.64
N GLY A 56 7.19 19.16 -6.97
CA GLY A 56 5.87 18.70 -6.51
C GLY A 56 5.57 17.26 -6.93
N GLY A 57 5.93 16.91 -8.17
CA GLY A 57 5.88 15.52 -8.66
C GLY A 57 6.77 14.57 -7.86
N SER A 58 7.99 14.97 -7.50
CA SER A 58 8.92 14.14 -6.73
C SER A 58 8.48 13.89 -5.28
N LEU A 59 7.83 14.86 -4.64
CA LEU A 59 7.19 14.66 -3.33
C LEU A 59 5.99 13.70 -3.43
N PHE A 60 5.24 13.76 -4.53
CA PHE A 60 4.19 12.78 -4.82
C PHE A 60 4.77 11.37 -5.09
N PHE A 61 5.96 11.28 -5.70
CA PHE A 61 6.68 10.01 -5.84
C PHE A 61 7.07 9.37 -4.50
N LEU A 62 7.34 10.14 -3.45
CA LEU A 62 7.55 9.57 -2.12
C LEU A 62 6.31 8.85 -1.60
N ILE A 63 5.11 9.40 -1.85
CA ILE A 63 3.85 8.72 -1.53
C ILE A 63 3.76 7.41 -2.32
N LEU A 64 4.21 7.42 -3.58
CA LEU A 64 4.25 6.21 -4.40
C LEU A 64 5.18 5.12 -3.82
N VAL A 65 6.17 5.45 -3.01
CA VAL A 65 7.01 4.44 -2.34
C VAL A 65 6.47 4.08 -0.96
N ILE A 66 6.03 5.08 -0.19
CA ILE A 66 5.61 4.91 1.21
C ILE A 66 4.31 4.09 1.31
N VAL A 67 3.33 4.33 0.44
CA VAL A 67 2.03 3.67 0.52
C VAL A 67 2.12 2.16 0.30
N PRO A 68 2.83 1.63 -0.73
CA PRO A 68 3.04 0.19 -0.86
C PRO A 68 3.71 -0.44 0.36
N LEU A 69 4.73 0.22 0.92
CA LEU A 69 5.42 -0.26 2.13
C LEU A 69 4.48 -0.32 3.32
N ALA A 70 3.63 0.69 3.51
CA ALA A 70 2.63 0.72 4.56
C ALA A 70 1.57 -0.40 4.39
N LEU A 71 1.13 -0.66 3.16
CA LEU A 71 0.22 -1.76 2.86
C LEU A 71 0.85 -3.12 3.17
N ILE A 72 2.10 -3.33 2.76
CA ILE A 72 2.86 -4.56 3.06
C ILE A 72 3.01 -4.74 4.57
N ALA A 73 3.32 -3.68 5.32
CA ALA A 73 3.40 -3.73 6.78
C ALA A 73 2.05 -4.12 7.39
N GLY A 74 0.93 -3.59 6.88
CA GLY A 74 -0.43 -3.98 7.28
C GLY A 74 -0.73 -5.46 7.00
N ILE A 75 -0.37 -5.95 5.80
CA ILE A 75 -0.51 -7.37 5.42
C ILE A 75 0.27 -8.26 6.40
N ILE A 76 1.52 -7.92 6.69
CA ILE A 76 2.36 -8.69 7.62
C ILE A 76 1.75 -8.68 9.03
N TYR A 77 1.32 -7.52 9.51
CA TYR A 77 0.68 -7.38 10.83
C TYR A 77 -0.58 -8.25 10.95
N HIS A 78 -1.48 -8.17 9.97
CA HIS A 78 -2.72 -8.95 10.02
C HIS A 78 -2.50 -10.44 9.77
N THR A 79 -1.52 -10.82 8.95
CA THR A 79 -1.13 -12.22 8.78
C THR A 79 -0.61 -12.81 10.09
N LYS A 80 0.29 -12.10 10.78
CA LYS A 80 0.80 -12.53 12.10
C LYS A 80 -0.32 -12.66 13.13
N GLY A 81 -1.22 -11.68 13.19
CA GLY A 81 -2.37 -11.73 14.10
C GLY A 81 -3.34 -12.87 13.79
N PHE A 82 -3.60 -13.17 12.52
CA PHE A 82 -4.49 -14.26 12.12
C PHE A 82 -3.89 -15.65 12.42
N LEU A 83 -2.58 -15.82 12.19
CA LEU A 83 -1.86 -17.06 12.44
C LEU A 83 -1.53 -17.30 13.91
N ASN A 84 -1.54 -16.26 14.75
CA ASN A 84 -1.29 -16.41 16.17
C ASN A 84 -2.39 -17.29 16.82
N PRO A 85 -2.02 -18.41 17.46
CA PRO A 85 -2.99 -19.29 18.12
C PRO A 85 -3.70 -18.64 19.32
N GLU A 86 -3.10 -17.61 19.94
CA GLU A 86 -3.68 -16.88 21.06
C GLU A 86 -4.77 -15.89 20.65
N THR A 87 -4.88 -15.60 19.34
CA THR A 87 -5.90 -14.69 18.81
C THR A 87 -7.30 -15.30 18.94
N LYS A 88 -8.23 -14.53 19.52
CA LYS A 88 -9.58 -15.00 19.83
C LYS A 88 -10.34 -15.34 18.55
N ALA A 89 -11.03 -16.49 18.54
CA ALA A 89 -11.83 -16.90 17.38
C ALA A 89 -13.07 -16.00 17.17
N HIS A 90 -13.68 -15.51 18.26
CA HIS A 90 -14.81 -14.58 18.27
C HIS A 90 -14.89 -13.83 19.60
N VAL A 91 -15.57 -12.68 19.61
CA VAL A 91 -16.03 -12.01 20.84
C VAL A 91 -17.30 -12.73 21.28
N ARG A 92 -17.39 -13.16 22.54
CA ARG A 92 -18.66 -13.60 23.13
C ARG A 92 -19.49 -12.38 23.48
#